data_AF-A0A1R1SSN8-F1
#
_entry.id   AF-A0A1R1SSN8-F1
#
_cell.length_a   1.000
_cell.length_b   1.000
_cell.length_c   1.000
_cell.angle_alpha   90.00
_cell.angle_beta   90.00
_cell.angle_gamma   90.00
#
_symmetry.space_group_name_H-M   'P 1'
#
loop_
_entity.id
_entity.type
_entity.pdbx_description
1 polymer ?
#
loop_
_entity_poly.entity_id
_entity_poly.type
_entity_poly.pdbx_seq_one_letter_code
_entity_poly.pdbx_strand_id
1 'polypeptide(L)' 'MSRHAVIRSPPWPVPATDSPGAIHVALLREVGQAMRDASICGLGQTAWNAVESAIDRLGVFGQAEKGVRS' A
#
# COMPACT_ATOMS: atom_id res chain seq x y z
N MET A 1 8.52 -27.37 11.03
CA MET A 1 8.39 -26.07 11.70
C MET A 1 8.50 -24.98 10.66
N SER A 2 7.37 -24.37 10.29
CA SER A 2 7.19 -23.56 9.08
C SER A 2 7.83 -22.17 9.17
N ARG A 3 8.92 -21.95 8.42
CA ARG A 3 9.52 -20.63 8.20
C ARG A 3 8.58 -19.59 7.55
N HIS A 4 7.44 -20.03 6.97
CA HIS A 4 6.45 -19.13 6.35
C HIS A 4 5.58 -18.34 7.35
N ALA A 5 5.46 -18.78 8.61
CA ALA A 5 4.54 -18.15 9.57
C ALA A 5 5.06 -16.83 10.16
N VAL A 6 6.39 -16.68 10.28
CA VAL A 6 7.02 -15.46 10.84
C VAL A 6 6.84 -14.24 9.94
N ILE A 7 6.72 -14.43 8.61
CA ILE A 7 6.49 -13.32 7.67
C ILE A 7 5.00 -12.91 7.63
N ARG A 8 4.08 -13.83 7.96
CA ARG A 8 2.63 -13.58 7.83
C ARG A 8 2.02 -12.80 8.99
N SER A 9 2.72 -12.67 10.11
CA SER A 9 2.22 -11.91 11.27
C SER A 9 2.97 -10.57 11.33
N PRO A 10 2.36 -9.45 10.91
CA PRO A 10 2.98 -8.15 11.02
C PRO A 10 3.12 -7.77 12.51
N PRO A 11 4.33 -7.43 13.01
CA PRO A 11 4.53 -6.93 14.38
C PRO A 11 4.08 -5.46 14.58
N TRP A 12 3.63 -4.78 13.53
CA TRP A 12 3.21 -3.38 13.56
C TRP A 12 1.69 -3.24 13.71
N PRO A 13 1.21 -2.15 14.34
CA PRO A 13 -0.22 -1.91 14.51
C PRO A 13 -0.92 -1.77 13.15
N VAL A 14 -2.06 -2.46 12.99
CA VAL A 14 -2.93 -2.34 11.80
C VAL A 14 -4.06 -1.35 12.07
N PRO A 15 -4.40 -0.44 11.14
CA PRO A 15 -5.47 0.53 11.34
C PRO A 15 -6.84 -0.15 11.34
N ALA A 16 -7.71 0.24 12.28
CA ALA A 16 -9.07 -0.26 12.45
C ALA A 16 -10.03 0.40 11.45
N THR A 17 -9.95 0.04 10.16
CA THR A 17 -10.93 0.46 9.15
C THR A 17 -11.78 -0.72 8.70
N ASP A 18 -13.09 -0.52 8.53
CA ASP A 18 -14.09 -1.56 8.26
C ASP A 18 -14.13 -2.08 6.80
N SER A 19 -13.25 -1.62 5.91
CA SER A 19 -13.24 -2.01 4.50
C SER A 19 -11.84 -2.40 4.03
N PRO A 20 -11.64 -3.60 3.46
CA PRO A 20 -10.32 -4.09 3.05
C PRO A 20 -9.59 -3.12 2.10
N GLY A 21 -10.29 -2.51 1.16
CA GLY A 21 -9.73 -1.50 0.24
C GLY A 21 -9.22 -0.25 0.97
N ALA A 22 -9.94 0.22 1.99
CA ALA A 22 -9.52 1.35 2.81
C ALA A 22 -8.29 0.99 3.68
N ILE A 23 -8.23 -0.23 4.22
CA ILE A 23 -7.05 -0.74 4.95
C ILE A 23 -5.81 -0.74 4.03
N HIS A 24 -5.94 -1.27 2.81
CA HIS A 24 -4.81 -1.35 1.87
C HIS A 24 -4.28 0.03 1.47
N VAL A 25 -5.15 1.00 1.22
CA VAL A 25 -4.72 2.37 0.91
C VAL A 25 -4.04 3.02 2.12
N ALA A 26 -4.57 2.84 3.32
CA ALA A 26 -3.94 3.36 4.55
C ALA A 26 -2.54 2.78 4.76
N LEU A 27 -2.39 1.45 4.66
CA LEU A 27 -1.09 0.77 4.77
C LEU A 27 -0.11 1.22 3.69
N LEU A 28 -0.57 1.41 2.45
CA LEU A 28 0.30 1.90 1.38
C LEU A 28 0.79 3.32 1.68
N ARG A 29 -0.03 4.20 2.27
CA ARG A 29 0.39 5.55 2.66
C ARG A 29 1.45 5.52 3.76
N GLU A 30 1.35 4.61 4.72
CA GLU A 30 2.38 4.40 5.74
C GLU A 30 3.69 3.91 5.12
N VAL A 31 3.62 2.91 4.23
CA VAL A 31 4.78 2.42 3.47
C VAL A 31 5.40 3.55 2.63
N GLY A 32 4.57 4.41 2.02
CA GLY A 32 5.01 5.57 1.26
C GLY A 32 5.78 6.61 2.08
N GLN A 33 5.42 6.80 3.35
CA GLN A 33 6.22 7.62 4.27
C GLN A 33 7.56 6.95 4.56
N ALA A 34 7.55 5.67 4.95
CA ALA A 34 8.80 4.94 5.21
C ALA A 34 9.76 4.90 4.00
N MET A 35 9.23 4.75 2.78
CA MET A 35 10.02 4.79 1.55
C MET A 35 10.71 6.15 1.34
N ARG A 36 10.01 7.24 1.64
CA ARG A 36 10.55 8.61 1.54
C ARG A 36 11.61 8.85 2.60
N ASP A 37 11.31 8.49 3.84
CA ASP A 37 12.19 8.72 4.99
C ASP A 37 13.49 7.90 4.92
N ALA A 38 13.44 6.70 4.35
CA ALA A 38 14.61 5.83 4.21
C ALA A 38 15.52 6.20 3.02
N SER A 39 15.09 7.06 2.10
CA SER A 39 15.80 7.29 0.84
C SER A 39 16.74 8.49 0.87
N ILE A 40 18.04 8.26 0.64
CA ILE A 40 19.07 9.32 0.64
C ILE A 40 19.14 10.14 -0.66
N CYS A 41 18.75 9.55 -1.80
CA CYS A 41 18.92 10.13 -3.13
C CYS A 41 17.59 10.45 -3.84
N GLY A 42 16.50 10.61 -3.09
CA GLY A 42 15.18 10.97 -3.63
C GLY A 42 14.47 9.85 -4.41
N LEU A 43 15.08 8.68 -4.58
CA LEU A 43 14.45 7.53 -5.27
C LEU A 43 13.14 7.11 -4.61
N GLY A 44 13.07 7.10 -3.27
CA GLY A 44 11.84 6.79 -2.55
C GLY A 44 10.71 7.80 -2.79
N GLN A 45 11.04 9.08 -2.97
CA GLN A 45 10.06 10.10 -3.35
C GLN A 45 9.53 9.84 -4.76
N THR A 46 10.40 9.55 -5.73
CA THR A 46 9.98 9.24 -7.11
C THR A 46 9.13 7.97 -7.17
N ALA A 47 9.57 6.91 -6.47
CA ALA A 47 8.84 5.65 -6.40
C ALA A 47 7.45 5.84 -5.78
N TRP A 48 7.37 6.60 -4.67
CA TRP A 48 6.08 6.88 -4.05
C TRP A 48 5.18 7.74 -4.94
N ASN A 49 5.69 8.78 -5.60
CA ASN A 49 4.89 9.64 -6.49
C ASN A 49 4.20 8.83 -7.61
N ALA A 50 4.88 7.80 -8.15
CA ALA A 50 4.29 6.90 -9.14
C ALA A 50 3.16 6.05 -8.53
N VAL A 51 3.36 5.50 -7.33
CA VAL A 51 2.37 4.68 -6.63
C VAL A 51 1.15 5.51 -6.22
N GLU A 52 1.34 6.69 -5.64
CA GLU A 52 0.25 7.60 -5.26
C GLU A 52 -0.55 8.03 -6.49
N SER A 53 0.11 8.37 -7.60
CA SER A 53 -0.58 8.65 -8.85
C SER A 53 -1.38 7.46 -9.36
N ALA A 54 -0.91 6.22 -9.19
CA ALA A 54 -1.66 5.04 -9.59
C ALA A 54 -2.89 4.82 -8.69
N ILE A 55 -2.74 4.96 -7.37
CA ILE A 55 -3.85 4.86 -6.41
C ILE A 55 -4.94 5.88 -6.75
N ASP A 56 -4.55 7.14 -6.92
CA ASP A 56 -5.50 8.25 -7.09
C ASP A 56 -6.13 8.28 -8.49
N ARG A 57 -5.36 7.98 -9.54
CA ARG A 57 -5.85 8.12 -10.93
C ARG A 57 -6.45 6.84 -11.51
N LEU A 58 -5.97 5.67 -11.09
CA LEU A 58 -6.45 4.39 -11.60
C LEU A 58 -7.47 3.74 -10.66
N GLY A 59 -7.64 4.25 -9.44
CA GLY A 59 -8.61 3.72 -8.48
C GLY A 59 -8.38 2.25 -8.14
N VAL A 60 -7.12 1.79 -8.16
CA VAL A 60 -6.75 0.35 -8.08
C VAL A 60 -7.28 -0.34 -6.83
N PHE A 61 -7.52 0.42 -5.76
CA PHE A 61 -8.06 -0.05 -4.48
C PHE A 61 -9.53 0.34 -4.25
N GLY A 62 -10.18 0.97 -5.23
CA GLY A 62 -11.58 1.40 -5.22
C GLY A 62 -12.40 0.94 -6.45
N GLN A 63 -11.86 0.08 -7.32
CA GLN A 63 -12.48 -0.39 -8.57
C GLN A 63 -12.53 -1.92 -8.70
N ALA A 64 -12.63 -2.67 -7.59
CA ALA A 64 -12.86 -4.12 -7.67
C ALA A 64 -14.22 -4.49 -8.34
N GLU A 65 -15.09 -3.51 -8.61
CA GLU A 65 -16.45 -3.71 -9.12
C GLU A 65 -16.64 -3.36 -10.62
N LYS A 66 -15.70 -2.66 -11.28
CA LYS A 66 -15.89 -2.19 -12.67
C LYS A 66 -14.59 -2.24 -13.48
N GLY A 67 -14.30 -3.37 -14.12
CA GLY A 67 -13.14 -3.45 -15.01
C GLY A 67 -12.89 -4.74 -15.79
N VAL A 68 -13.67 -5.81 -15.59
CA VAL A 68 -13.78 -6.94 -16.54
C VAL A 68 -15.16 -6.87 -17.17
N ARG A 69 -15.40 -5.84 -17.97
CA ARG A 69 -16.51 -5.71 -18.93
C ARG A 69 -16.19 -4.51 -19.82
N SER A 70 -15.31 -4.73 -20.78
CA SER A 70 -15.31 -4.13 -22.13
C SER A 70 -14.32 -4.93 -22.97
#